data_AF-A0A1A9S0Y5-F1
#
_entry.id   AF-A0A1A9S0Y5-F1
#
_cell.length_a   1.000
_cell.length_b   1.000
_cell.length_c   1.000
_cell.angle_alpha   90.00
_cell.angle_beta   90.00
_cell.angle_gamma   90.00
#
_symmetry.space_group_name_H-M   'P 1'
#
loop_
_entity.id
_entity.type
_entity.pdbx_description
1 polymer ?
#
loop_
_entity_poly.entity_id
_entity_poly.type
_entity_poly.pdbx_seq_one_letter_code
_entity_poly.pdbx_strand_id
1 'polypeptide(L)' 'MTKKTTNYVVTIADAMNASRSRQVLLQLPREEIRYLNQAEFKKFVAEKCNVSSLKIHSIERFYK' A
#
# COMPACT_ATOMS: atom_id res chain seq x y z
N MET A 1 -23.57 -8.55 1.22
CA MET A 1 -22.42 -8.85 2.09
C MET A 1 -21.56 -7.60 2.21
N THR A 2 -21.37 -7.04 3.41
CA THR A 2 -20.51 -5.87 3.63
C THR A 2 -19.05 -6.30 3.51
N LYS A 3 -18.36 -5.87 2.45
CA LYS A 3 -16.93 -6.15 2.27
C LYS A 3 -16.15 -5.51 3.41
N LYS A 4 -15.43 -6.31 4.20
CA LYS A 4 -14.58 -5.77 5.29
C LYS A 4 -13.39 -5.04 4.66
N THR A 5 -13.37 -3.72 4.71
CA THR A 5 -12.24 -2.90 4.25
C THR A 5 -11.23 -2.68 5.36
N THR A 6 -9.97 -2.50 4.99
CA THR A 6 -8.88 -2.17 5.90
C THR A 6 -8.15 -0.95 5.38
N ASN A 7 -7.82 -0.01 6.26
CA ASN A 7 -7.11 1.21 5.90
C ASN A 7 -5.60 1.00 6.06
N TYR A 8 -4.85 1.50 5.07
CA TYR A 8 -3.41 1.46 5.02
C TYR A 8 -2.85 2.85 4.72
N VAL A 9 -1.75 3.20 5.38
CA VAL A 9 -0.87 4.30 4.97
C VAL A 9 0.29 3.68 4.22
N VAL A 10 0.53 4.15 3.00
CA VAL A 10 1.62 3.68 2.14
C VAL A 10 2.60 4.81 1.95
N THR A 11 3.85 4.60 2.37
CA THR A 11 4.94 5.55 2.17
C THR A 11 5.67 5.22 0.88
N ILE A 12 5.66 6.15 -0.08
CA ILE A 12 6.23 5.99 -1.41
C ILE A 12 7.40 6.96 -1.57
N ALA A 13 8.56 6.46 -1.99
CA ALA A 13 9.71 7.27 -2.37
C ALA A 13 9.36 8.14 -3.58
N ASP A 14 9.70 9.42 -3.52
CA ASP A 14 9.55 10.31 -4.67
C ASP A 14 10.59 9.94 -5.74
N ALA A 15 10.16 9.94 -7.00
CA ALA A 15 11.03 9.68 -8.13
C ALA A 15 12.08 10.79 -8.31
N MET A 16 11.75 12.02 -7.92
CA MET A 16 12.57 13.20 -8.19
C MET A 16 13.45 13.62 -7.01
N ASN A 17 13.22 13.08 -5.81
CA ASN A 17 14.02 13.39 -4.63
C ASN A 17 14.04 12.21 -3.65
N ALA A 18 15.21 11.57 -3.50
CA ALA A 18 15.40 10.46 -2.55
C ALA A 18 15.10 10.86 -1.09
N SER A 19 15.21 12.15 -0.75
CA SER A 19 14.90 12.69 0.58
C SER A 19 13.43 13.02 0.80
N ARG A 20 12.57 12.93 -0.23
CA ARG A 20 11.14 13.19 -0.13
C ARG A 20 10.36 11.88 -0.31
N SER A 21 9.46 11.62 0.62
CA SER A 21 8.47 10.56 0.51
C SER A 21 7.08 11.19 0.51
N ARG A 22 6.14 10.53 -0.18
CA ARG A 22 4.71 10.86 -0.11
C ARG A 22 3.98 9.73 0.60
N GLN A 23 2.98 10.09 1.40
CA GLN A 23 2.08 9.14 2.03
C GLN A 23 0.76 9.08 1.25
N VAL A 24 0.27 7.87 1.01
CA VAL A 24 -0.99 7.61 0.33
C VAL A 24 -1.88 6.75 1.23
N LEU A 25 -3.13 7.16 1.38
CA LEU A 25 -4.13 6.37 2.09
C LEU A 25 -4.80 5.41 1.11
N LEU A 26 -4.76 4.11 1.43
CA LEU A 26 -5.44 3.07 0.67
C LEU A 26 -6.47 2.36 1.54
N GLN A 27 -7.67 2.18 1.00
CA GLN A 27 -8.69 1.32 1.57
C GLN A 27 -8.79 0.05 0.73
N LEU A 28 -8.37 -1.07 1.31
CA LEU A 28 -8.28 -2.34 0.60
C LEU A 28 -9.30 -3.33 1.18
N PRO A 29 -10.12 -3.98 0.34
CA PRO A 29 -10.98 -5.07 0.78
C PRO A 29 -10.13 -6.22 1.32
N ARG A 30 -10.46 -6.74 2.51
CA ARG A 30 -9.74 -7.86 3.12
C ARG A 30 -9.72 -9.10 2.22
N GLU A 31 -10.76 -9.29 1.42
CA GLU A 31 -10.86 -10.39 0.46
C GLU A 31 -9.76 -10.35 -0.62
N GLU A 32 -9.35 -9.15 -1.06
CA GLU A 32 -8.29 -8.98 -2.07
C GLU A 32 -6.89 -9.24 -1.50
N ILE A 33 -6.71 -9.12 -0.18
CA ILE A 33 -5.38 -9.11 0.44
C ILE A 33 -5.13 -10.25 1.43
N ARG A 34 -6.17 -10.95 1.91
CA ARG A 34 -6.03 -11.94 3.02
C ARG A 34 -5.14 -13.13 2.71
N TYR A 35 -4.90 -13.40 1.42
CA TYR A 35 -4.10 -14.52 0.94
C TYR A 35 -2.76 -14.08 0.38
N LEU A 36 -2.50 -12.78 0.29
CA LEU A 36 -1.24 -12.28 -0.24
C LEU A 36 -0.17 -12.42 0.84
N ASN A 37 0.96 -13.01 0.47
CA ASN A 37 2.16 -12.93 1.28
C ASN A 37 2.72 -11.49 1.26
N GLN A 38 3.76 -11.22 2.04
CA GLN A 38 4.33 -9.87 2.16
C GLN A 38 4.82 -9.29 0.82
N ALA A 39 5.44 -10.12 -0.03
CA ALA A 39 5.97 -9.70 -1.32
C ALA A 39 4.86 -9.45 -2.35
N GLU A 40 3.85 -10.32 -2.39
CA GLU A 40 2.66 -10.17 -3.22
C GLU A 40 1.85 -8.94 -2.80
N PHE A 41 1.67 -8.73 -1.50
CA PHE A 41 0.97 -7.58 -0.97
C PHE A 41 1.69 -6.27 -1.32
N LYS A 42 3.03 -6.24 -1.24
CA LYS A 42 3.83 -5.08 -1.64
C LYS A 42 3.68 -4.77 -3.13
N LYS A 43 3.66 -5.79 -4.00
CA LYS A 43 3.41 -5.61 -5.44
C LYS A 43 1.99 -5.09 -5.70
N PHE A 44 1.00 -5.70 -5.09
CA PHE A 44 -0.40 -5.30 -5.20
C PHE A 44 -0.63 -3.83 -4.78
N VAL A 45 -0.04 -3.41 -3.67
CA VAL A 45 -0.11 -2.00 -3.21
C VAL A 45 0.58 -1.07 -4.19
N ALA A 46 1.72 -1.47 -4.74
CA ALA A 46 2.45 -0.67 -5.73
C ALA A 46 1.63 -0.45 -7.01
N GLU A 47 0.93 -1.50 -7.49
CA GLU A 47 0.00 -1.42 -8.61
C GLU A 47 -1.18 -0.47 -8.33
N LYS A 48 -1.83 -0.58 -7.16
CA LYS A 48 -2.91 0.34 -6.75
C LYS A 48 -2.44 1.80 -6.67
N CYS A 49 -1.18 2.03 -6.33
CA CYS A 49 -0.55 3.35 -6.26
C CYS A 49 0.07 3.83 -7.59
N ASN A 50 0.01 3.03 -8.65
CA ASN A 50 0.65 3.26 -9.95
C ASN A 50 2.15 3.60 -9.83
N VAL A 51 2.89 2.81 -9.04
CA VAL A 51 4.34 2.97 -8.83
C VAL A 51 5.04 1.62 -8.86
N SER A 52 6.37 1.63 -9.03
CA SER A 52 7.18 0.44 -8.84
C SER A 52 7.18 -0.01 -7.37
N SER A 53 7.14 -1.32 -7.13
CA SER A 53 7.23 -1.90 -5.79
C SER A 53 8.52 -1.52 -5.06
N LEU A 54 9.59 -1.22 -5.79
CA LEU A 54 10.86 -0.73 -5.24
C LEU A 54 10.71 0.66 -4.58
N LYS A 55 9.73 1.46 -5.00
CA LYS A 55 9.45 2.78 -4.42
C LYS A 55 8.60 2.70 -3.16
N ILE A 56 8.06 1.54 -2.80
CA ILE A 56 7.29 1.37 -1.56
C ILE A 56 8.25 1.17 -0.39
N HIS A 57 8.34 2.16 0.48
CA HIS A 57 9.17 2.13 1.70
C HIS A 57 8.47 1.38 2.83
N SER A 58 7.24 1.78 3.17
CA SER A 58 6.46 1.16 4.24
C SER A 58 4.98 1.07 3.88
N ILE A 59 4.30 0.07 4.46
CA ILE A 59 2.86 -0.12 4.38
C ILE A 59 2.38 -0.39 5.81
N GLU A 60 1.64 0.54 6.37
CA GLU A 60 1.20 0.49 7.77
C GLU A 60 -0.32 0.41 7.83
N ARG A 61 -0.84 -0.57 8.56
CA ARG A 61 -2.27 -0.66 8.84
C ARG A 61 -2.60 0.33 9.95
N PHE A 62 -3.67 1.10 9.78
CA PHE A 62 -4.21 1.91 10.86
C PHE A 62 -5.69 1.64 11.05
N TYR A 63 -6.13 1.76 12.30
CA TYR A 63 -7.53 1.66 12.70
C TYR A 63 -7.98 3.07 13.06
N LYS A 64 -9.02 3.55 12.39
CA LYS A 64 -9.72 4.76 12.80
C LYS A 64 -10.84 4.36 13.75
#